data_AF-A0A3G1A5C9-F1
#
_entry.id   AF-A0A3G1A5C9-F1
#
_cell.length_a   1.000
_cell.length_b   1.000
_cell.length_c   1.000
_cell.angle_alpha   90.00
_cell.angle_beta   90.00
_cell.angle_gamma   90.00
#
_symmetry.space_group_name_H-M   'P 1'
#
loop_
_entity.id
_entity.type
_entity.pdbx_description
1 polymer ?
#
loop_
_entity_poly.entity_id
_entity_poly.type
_entity_poly.pdbx_seq_one_letter_code
_entity_poly.pdbx_strand_id
1 'polypeptide(L)'
;MSLTVGVPANFLGFYTIGYLYRKLRDEKKIIMLIFSELLLTTLILVALLYFNLLDYSFLFAAIIAIIATALPAILLKGEDRRIVVSGSTGLMLGSAYIGIGVWVFSQFFTLPSGQAYLPGWAALVWFLWTYLTEIPFIAILTPPVVKVLKSSGITFGEEK
;
A
#
# COMPACT_ATOMS: atom_id res chain seq x y z
N MET A 1 12.65 -0.51 15.69
CA MET A 1 12.02 -0.39 14.35
C MET A 1 11.06 -1.54 14.07
N SER A 2 11.50 -2.79 13.95
CA SER A 2 10.61 -3.90 13.56
C SER A 2 9.46 -4.14 14.55
N LEU A 3 9.74 -4.19 15.86
CA LEU A 3 8.69 -4.40 16.89
C LEU A 3 7.77 -3.19 17.10
N THR A 4 8.29 -1.98 16.93
CA THR A 4 7.59 -0.74 17.28
C THR A 4 6.85 -0.10 16.09
N VAL A 5 7.35 -0.30 14.88
CA VAL A 5 6.82 0.29 13.65
C VAL A 5 6.28 -0.80 12.72
N GLY A 6 7.08 -1.83 12.45
CA GLY A 6 6.70 -2.88 11.49
C GLY A 6 5.54 -3.76 11.96
N VAL A 7 5.62 -4.29 13.18
CA VAL A 7 4.56 -5.17 13.71
C VAL A 7 3.20 -4.46 13.78
N PRO A 8 3.09 -3.23 14.37
CA PRO A 8 1.81 -2.53 14.39
C PRO A 8 1.30 -2.16 12.98
N ALA A 9 2.18 -1.80 12.04
CA ALA A 9 1.80 -1.54 10.65
C ALA A 9 1.14 -2.77 10.00
N ASN A 10 1.72 -3.96 10.20
CA ASN A 10 1.19 -5.21 9.68
C ASN A 10 -0.16 -5.56 10.31
N PHE A 11 -0.31 -5.38 11.63
CA PHE A 11 -1.61 -5.58 12.29
C PHE A 11 -2.68 -4.65 11.73
N LEU A 12 -2.36 -3.37 11.56
CA LEU A 12 -3.26 -2.39 10.96
C LEU A 12 -3.64 -2.78 9.53
N GLY A 13 -2.66 -3.17 8.72
CA GLY A 13 -2.85 -3.63 7.35
C GLY A 13 -3.74 -4.85 7.26
N PHE A 14 -3.39 -5.95 7.94
CA PHE A 14 -4.16 -7.21 7.87
C PHE A 14 -5.57 -7.08 8.45
N TYR A 15 -5.74 -6.34 9.55
CA TYR A 15 -7.06 -6.05 10.09
C TYR A 15 -7.93 -5.29 9.07
N THR A 16 -7.36 -4.27 8.41
CA THR A 16 -8.06 -3.48 7.41
C THR A 16 -8.43 -4.32 6.19
N ILE A 17 -7.50 -5.16 5.71
CA ILE A 17 -7.74 -6.10 4.61
C ILE A 17 -8.93 -7.00 4.94
N GLY A 18 -8.91 -7.65 6.10
CA GLY A 18 -9.99 -8.55 6.52
C GLY A 18 -11.33 -7.85 6.66
N TYR A 19 -11.35 -6.64 7.24
CA TYR A 19 -12.56 -5.86 7.41
C TYR A 19 -13.15 -5.39 6.07
N LEU A 20 -12.33 -4.80 5.19
CA LEU A 20 -12.78 -4.31 3.88
C LEU A 20 -13.16 -5.45 2.94
N TYR A 21 -12.39 -6.54 2.96
CA TYR A 21 -12.74 -7.76 2.28
C TYR A 21 -13.98 -8.43 2.90
N ARG A 22 -14.57 -8.02 4.02
CA ARG A 22 -15.92 -8.52 4.39
C ARG A 22 -17.00 -7.58 3.90
N LYS A 23 -16.74 -6.28 4.00
CA LYS A 23 -17.73 -5.21 3.80
C LYS A 23 -17.92 -4.75 2.35
N LEU A 24 -16.87 -4.68 1.56
CA LEU A 24 -16.93 -4.16 0.19
C LEU A 24 -17.56 -5.21 -0.73
N ARG A 25 -18.74 -4.96 -1.29
CA ARG A 25 -19.36 -5.83 -2.32
C ARG A 25 -19.76 -5.06 -3.58
N ASP A 26 -19.82 -3.74 -3.47
CA ASP A 26 -20.24 -2.84 -4.52
C ASP A 26 -19.04 -2.47 -5.41
N GLU A 27 -19.08 -2.93 -6.66
CA GLU A 27 -18.04 -2.70 -7.67
C GLU A 27 -17.77 -1.21 -7.91
N LYS A 28 -18.79 -0.34 -7.87
CA LYS A 28 -18.59 1.10 -8.09
C LYS A 28 -17.80 1.71 -6.95
N LYS A 29 -18.11 1.33 -5.70
CA LYS A 29 -17.36 1.78 -4.52
C LYS A 29 -15.92 1.26 -4.54
N ILE A 30 -15.72 0.01 -4.97
CA ILE A 30 -14.39 -0.59 -5.11
C ILE A 30 -13.53 0.21 -6.11
N ILE A 31 -14.06 0.48 -7.31
CA ILE A 31 -13.34 1.26 -8.33
C ILE A 31 -13.06 2.68 -7.82
N MET A 32 -14.05 3.32 -7.20
CA MET A 32 -13.89 4.67 -6.64
C MET A 32 -12.78 4.73 -5.59
N LEU A 33 -12.70 3.73 -4.70
CA LEU A 33 -11.65 3.64 -3.69
C LEU A 33 -10.27 3.50 -4.33
N ILE A 34 -10.08 2.54 -5.25
CA ILE A 34 -8.79 2.36 -5.94
C ILE A 34 -8.37 3.66 -6.64
N PHE A 35 -9.29 4.30 -7.36
CA PHE A 35 -8.99 5.56 -8.03
C PHE A 35 -8.61 6.67 -7.04
N SER A 36 -9.32 6.76 -5.91
CA SER A 36 -9.01 7.74 -4.87
C SER A 36 -7.63 7.51 -4.22
N GLU A 37 -7.23 6.25 -4.01
CA GLU A 37 -5.93 5.89 -3.45
C GLU A 37 -4.79 6.24 -4.42
N LEU A 38 -4.96 5.89 -5.71
CA LEU A 38 -3.98 6.24 -6.74
C LEU A 38 -3.90 7.75 -6.97
N LEU A 39 -5.02 8.45 -6.92
CA LEU A 39 -5.05 9.91 -7.02
C LEU A 39 -4.32 10.55 -5.84
N LEU A 40 -4.62 10.14 -4.61
CA LEU A 40 -3.95 10.64 -3.41
C LEU A 40 -2.44 10.37 -3.46
N THR A 41 -2.04 9.17 -3.86
CA THR A 41 -0.62 8.80 -4.05
C THR A 41 0.05 9.71 -5.08
N THR A 42 -0.62 9.98 -6.19
CA THR A 42 -0.11 10.85 -7.26
C THR A 42 0.02 12.30 -6.79
N LEU A 43 -0.95 12.81 -6.03
CA LEU A 43 -0.90 14.17 -5.48
C LEU A 43 0.28 14.35 -4.51
N ILE A 44 0.53 13.36 -3.64
CA ILE A 44 1.69 13.38 -2.74
C ILE A 44 3.00 13.34 -3.54
N LEU A 45 3.08 12.49 -4.56
CA LEU A 45 4.25 12.40 -5.44
C LEU A 45 4.54 13.74 -6.13
N VAL A 46 3.52 14.37 -6.74
CA VAL A 46 3.65 15.67 -7.41
C VAL A 46 4.06 16.76 -6.43
N ALA A 47 3.49 16.78 -5.22
CA ALA A 47 3.87 17.73 -4.19
C ALA A 47 5.35 17.60 -3.81
N LEU A 48 5.85 16.38 -3.58
CA LEU A 48 7.25 16.16 -3.22
C LEU A 48 8.21 16.50 -4.37
N LEU A 49 7.82 16.26 -5.62
CA LEU A 49 8.60 16.68 -6.79
C LEU A 49 8.65 18.20 -6.96
N TYR A 50 7.53 18.89 -6.72
CA TYR A 50 7.46 20.35 -6.79
C TYR A 50 8.46 21.00 -5.82
N PHE A 51 8.65 20.40 -4.64
CA PHE A 51 9.65 20.84 -3.66
C PHE A 51 11.06 20.28 -3.89
N ASN A 52 11.32 19.59 -5.00
CA ASN A 52 12.61 18.96 -5.33
C ASN A 52 13.10 17.97 -4.26
N LEU A 53 12.19 17.25 -3.60
CA LEU A 53 12.50 16.28 -2.53
C LEU A 53 12.68 14.86 -3.06
N LEU A 54 12.42 14.63 -4.34
CA LEU A 54 12.50 13.32 -5.00
C LEU A 54 13.26 13.42 -6.32
N ASP A 55 14.02 12.38 -6.62
CA ASP A 55 14.75 12.26 -7.87
C ASP A 55 13.87 11.76 -9.02
N TYR A 56 14.27 12.05 -10.27
CA TYR A 56 13.56 11.56 -11.47
C TYR A 56 13.51 10.02 -11.55
N SER A 57 14.50 9.32 -11.00
CA SER A 57 14.48 7.86 -10.90
C SER A 57 13.33 7.36 -10.02
N PHE A 58 13.01 8.08 -8.93
CA PHE A 58 11.86 7.77 -8.09
C PHE A 58 10.55 7.99 -8.84
N LEU A 59 10.43 9.10 -9.59
CA LEU A 59 9.27 9.36 -10.43
C LEU A 59 9.04 8.24 -11.45
N PHE A 60 10.09 7.80 -12.14
CA PHE A 60 9.98 6.71 -13.11
C PHE A 60 9.50 5.40 -12.47
N ALA A 61 10.08 5.03 -11.31
CA ALA A 61 9.64 3.86 -10.55
C ALA A 61 8.18 3.99 -10.08
N ALA A 62 7.78 5.17 -9.60
CA ALA A 62 6.41 5.45 -9.17
C ALA A 62 5.40 5.31 -10.31
N ILE A 63 5.71 5.82 -11.50
CA ILE A 63 4.86 5.67 -12.69
C ILE A 63 4.67 4.18 -13.04
N ILE A 64 5.76 3.40 -13.04
CA ILE A 64 5.68 1.96 -13.30
C ILE A 64 4.78 1.28 -12.26
N ALA A 65 4.97 1.58 -10.97
CA ALA A 65 4.17 1.00 -9.90
C ALA A 65 2.67 1.36 -10.01
N ILE A 66 2.36 2.61 -10.32
CA ILE A 66 0.98 3.08 -10.51
C ILE A 66 0.34 2.37 -11.69
N ILE A 67 1.03 2.27 -12.83
CA ILE A 67 0.53 1.55 -14.01
C ILE A 67 0.33 0.06 -13.71
N ALA A 68 1.32 -0.57 -13.08
CA ALA A 68 1.29 -1.98 -12.70
C ALA A 68 0.18 -2.29 -11.69
N THR A 69 -0.34 -1.30 -10.97
CA THR A 69 -1.49 -1.42 -10.06
C THR A 69 -2.81 -1.11 -10.75
N ALA A 70 -2.86 -0.02 -11.53
CA ALA A 70 -4.06 0.44 -12.22
C ALA A 70 -4.53 -0.55 -13.29
N LEU A 71 -3.59 -1.17 -14.03
CA LEU A 71 -3.92 -2.14 -15.07
C LEU A 71 -4.68 -3.35 -14.52
N PRO A 72 -4.17 -4.10 -13.51
CA PRO A 72 -4.95 -5.16 -12.87
C PRO A 72 -6.26 -4.67 -12.29
N ALA A 73 -6.30 -3.49 -11.64
CA ALA A 73 -7.54 -2.96 -11.06
C ALA A 73 -8.66 -2.78 -12.10
N ILE A 74 -8.30 -2.36 -13.32
CA ILE A 74 -9.25 -2.19 -14.43
C ILE A 74 -9.64 -3.55 -15.03
N LEU A 75 -8.67 -4.42 -15.27
CA LEU A 75 -8.86 -5.70 -15.97
C LEU A 75 -9.58 -6.76 -15.10
N LEU A 76 -9.29 -6.79 -13.80
CA LEU A 76 -9.87 -7.74 -12.85
C LEU A 76 -11.32 -7.36 -12.53
N LYS A 77 -12.13 -8.34 -12.13
CA LYS A 77 -13.56 -8.16 -11.79
C LYS A 77 -13.93 -9.01 -10.57
N GLY A 78 -15.00 -8.62 -9.88
CA GLY A 78 -15.57 -9.42 -8.80
C GLY A 78 -14.59 -9.56 -7.64
N GLU A 79 -14.36 -10.80 -7.23
CA GLU A 79 -13.53 -11.11 -6.06
C GLU A 79 -12.07 -10.66 -6.24
N ASP A 80 -11.50 -10.80 -7.43
CA ASP A 80 -10.09 -10.45 -7.66
C ASP A 80 -9.84 -8.95 -7.42
N ARG A 81 -10.72 -8.11 -7.96
CA ARG A 81 -10.64 -6.65 -7.76
C ARG A 81 -10.82 -6.29 -6.29
N ARG A 82 -11.68 -7.03 -5.59
CA ARG A 82 -11.91 -6.86 -4.16
C ARG A 82 -10.68 -7.21 -3.32
N ILE A 83 -9.95 -8.26 -3.70
CA ILE A 83 -8.67 -8.62 -3.09
C ILE A 83 -7.68 -7.46 -3.28
N VAL A 84 -7.57 -6.93 -4.50
CA VAL A 84 -6.66 -5.81 -4.81
C VAL A 84 -7.00 -4.57 -3.98
N VAL A 85 -8.26 -4.10 -3.96
CA VAL A 85 -8.60 -2.88 -3.19
C VAL A 85 -8.39 -3.08 -1.69
N SER A 86 -8.76 -4.25 -1.14
CA SER A 86 -8.63 -4.48 0.30
C SER A 86 -7.15 -4.52 0.70
N GLY A 87 -6.33 -5.18 -0.11
CA GLY A 87 -4.87 -5.19 0.00
C GLY A 87 -4.26 -3.79 -0.13
N SER A 88 -4.72 -3.02 -1.13
CA SER A 88 -4.29 -1.65 -1.39
C SER A 88 -4.55 -0.73 -0.21
N THR A 89 -5.78 -0.69 0.30
CA THR A 89 -6.13 0.16 1.44
C THR A 89 -5.37 -0.25 2.70
N GLY A 90 -5.25 -1.55 2.96
CA GLY A 90 -4.48 -2.05 4.10
C GLY A 90 -3.01 -1.66 4.03
N LEU A 91 -2.39 -1.81 2.85
CA LEU A 91 -1.02 -1.40 2.59
C LEU A 91 -0.85 0.12 2.70
N MET A 92 -1.81 0.90 2.23
CA MET A 92 -1.78 2.36 2.33
C MET A 92 -1.74 2.82 3.79
N LEU A 93 -2.61 2.27 4.64
CA LEU A 93 -2.62 2.58 6.07
C LEU A 93 -1.34 2.08 6.77
N GLY A 94 -0.89 0.85 6.47
CA GLY A 94 0.35 0.30 7.00
C GLY A 94 1.57 1.15 6.62
N SER A 95 1.66 1.56 5.36
CA SER A 95 2.72 2.43 4.85
C SER A 95 2.69 3.82 5.48
N ALA A 96 1.51 4.36 5.75
CA ALA A 96 1.38 5.68 6.39
C ALA A 96 1.88 5.61 7.83
N TYR A 97 1.53 4.53 8.54
CA TYR A 97 2.06 4.25 9.88
C TYR A 97 3.58 4.05 9.85
N ILE A 98 4.12 3.34 8.85
CA ILE A 98 5.58 3.17 8.67
C ILE A 98 6.25 4.53 8.45
N GLY A 99 5.74 5.36 7.54
CA GLY A 99 6.30 6.68 7.26
C GLY A 99 6.39 7.55 8.52
N ILE A 100 5.29 7.64 9.28
CA ILE A 100 5.26 8.36 10.55
C ILE A 100 6.23 7.74 11.56
N GLY A 101 6.20 6.41 11.70
CA GLY A 101 7.03 5.69 12.66
C GLY A 101 8.52 5.86 12.40
N VAL A 102 8.96 5.84 11.13
CA VAL A 102 10.35 6.06 10.75
C VAL A 102 10.77 7.51 11.04
N TRP A 103 9.92 8.48 10.71
CA TRP A 103 10.20 9.87 11.02
C TRP A 103 10.30 10.11 12.54
N VAL A 104 9.35 9.62 13.33
CA VAL A 104 9.39 9.72 14.80
C VAL A 104 10.63 9.03 15.36
N PHE A 105 10.94 7.83 14.89
CA PHE A 105 12.14 7.09 15.33
C PHE A 105 13.42 7.88 15.07
N SER A 106 13.51 8.57 13.92
CA SER A 106 14.68 9.38 13.56
C SER A 106 14.94 10.56 14.50
N GLN A 107 13.93 11.02 15.26
CA GLN A 107 14.09 12.11 16.22
C GLN A 107 14.77 11.66 17.51
N PHE A 108 14.66 10.37 17.85
CA PHE A 108 15.20 9.80 19.09
C PHE A 108 16.41 8.90 18.85
N PHE A 109 16.53 8.32 17.66
CA PHE A 109 17.55 7.33 17.33
C PHE A 109 18.10 7.55 15.92
N THR A 110 19.37 7.22 15.72
CA THR A 110 19.98 7.19 14.39
C THR A 110 19.43 6.00 13.59
N LEU A 111 19.01 6.25 12.35
CA LEU A 111 18.61 5.20 11.42
C LEU A 111 19.80 4.30 11.06
N PRO A 112 19.56 3.07 10.59
CA PRO A 112 20.60 2.20 10.04
C PRO A 112 21.38 2.84 8.88
N SER A 113 20.78 3.81 8.18
CA SER A 113 21.43 4.61 7.13
C SER A 113 22.40 5.68 7.67
N GLY A 114 22.54 5.81 8.99
CA GLY A 114 23.36 6.83 9.64
C GLY A 114 22.70 8.20 9.79
N GLN A 115 21.47 8.37 9.30
CA GLN A 115 20.74 9.63 9.37
C GLN A 115 19.99 9.78 10.71
N ALA A 116 19.84 11.01 11.18
CA ALA A 116 19.05 11.36 12.36
C ALA A 116 18.37 12.72 12.14
N TYR A 117 17.35 13.04 12.94
CA TYR A 117 16.59 14.30 12.88
C TYR A 117 16.04 14.59 11.49
N LEU A 118 15.37 13.60 10.88
CA LEU A 118 14.81 13.78 9.56
C LEU A 118 13.69 14.84 9.58
N PRO A 119 13.56 15.65 8.53
CA PRO A 119 12.46 16.59 8.40
C PRO A 119 11.12 15.84 8.22
N GLY A 120 10.01 16.50 8.57
CA GLY A 120 8.68 15.88 8.56
C GLY A 120 8.24 15.33 7.20
N TRP A 121 8.71 15.91 6.09
CA TRP A 121 8.42 15.40 4.74
C TRP A 121 9.02 14.00 4.49
N ALA A 122 10.03 13.58 5.26
CA ALA A 122 10.60 12.25 5.13
C ALA A 122 9.55 11.16 5.43
N ALA A 123 8.56 11.45 6.29
CA ALA A 123 7.44 10.54 6.53
C ALA A 123 6.65 10.24 5.24
N LEU A 124 6.44 11.26 4.39
CA LEU A 124 5.74 11.12 3.12
C LEU A 124 6.57 10.35 2.09
N VAL A 125 7.89 10.55 2.08
CA VAL A 125 8.81 9.81 1.20
C VAL A 125 8.82 8.33 1.57
N TRP A 126 8.94 8.00 2.86
CA TRP A 126 8.91 6.61 3.33
C TRP A 126 7.55 5.95 3.13
N PHE A 127 6.46 6.71 3.32
CA PHE A 127 5.11 6.27 2.96
C PHE A 127 5.03 5.90 1.48
N LEU A 128 5.40 6.82 0.57
CA LEU A 128 5.33 6.58 -0.86
C LEU A 128 6.21 5.41 -1.29
N TRP A 129 7.45 5.35 -0.79
CA TRP A 129 8.37 4.28 -1.09
C TRP A 129 7.78 2.92 -0.73
N THR A 130 7.30 2.76 0.50
CA THR A 130 6.74 1.49 0.98
C THR A 130 5.50 1.11 0.18
N TYR A 131 4.57 2.04 0.01
CA TYR A 131 3.33 1.79 -0.73
C TYR A 131 3.60 1.43 -2.19
N LEU A 132 4.38 2.24 -2.92
CA LEU A 132 4.62 2.08 -4.36
C LEU A 132 5.44 0.84 -4.68
N THR A 133 6.37 0.43 -3.81
CA THR A 133 7.16 -0.77 -4.04
C THR A 133 6.37 -2.06 -3.78
N GLU A 134 5.37 -2.03 -2.90
CA GLU A 134 4.63 -3.23 -2.50
C GLU A 134 3.29 -3.42 -3.24
N ILE A 135 2.60 -2.32 -3.58
CA ILE A 135 1.26 -2.38 -4.18
C ILE A 135 1.18 -3.16 -5.52
N PRO A 136 2.17 -3.10 -6.44
CA PRO A 136 2.08 -3.84 -7.70
C PRO A 136 2.06 -5.35 -7.47
N PHE A 137 2.77 -5.84 -6.44
CA PHE A 137 2.80 -7.25 -6.09
C PHE A 137 1.43 -7.72 -5.59
N ILE A 138 0.75 -6.90 -4.79
CA ILE A 138 -0.62 -7.20 -4.36
C ILE A 138 -1.56 -7.25 -5.56
N ALA A 139 -1.47 -6.26 -6.45
CA ALA A 139 -2.35 -6.14 -7.60
C ALA A 139 -2.20 -7.31 -8.60
N ILE A 140 -0.96 -7.77 -8.81
CA ILE A 140 -0.63 -8.78 -9.84
C ILE A 140 -0.62 -10.20 -9.27
N LEU A 141 -0.01 -10.42 -8.10
CA LEU A 141 0.25 -11.76 -7.57
C LEU A 141 -0.84 -12.27 -6.63
N THR A 142 -1.43 -11.41 -5.79
CA THR A 142 -2.39 -11.91 -4.78
C THR A 142 -3.63 -12.56 -5.39
N PRO A 143 -4.30 -12.01 -6.41
CA PRO A 143 -5.46 -12.67 -7.02
C PRO A 143 -5.18 -14.08 -7.57
N PRO A 144 -4.15 -14.33 -8.41
CA PRO A 144 -3.87 -15.68 -8.87
C PRO A 144 -3.45 -16.63 -7.75
N VAL A 145 -2.67 -16.16 -6.76
CA VAL A 145 -2.32 -17.00 -5.60
C VAL A 145 -3.57 -17.45 -4.84
N VAL A 146 -4.50 -16.53 -4.55
CA VAL A 146 -5.75 -16.88 -3.85
C VAL A 146 -6.57 -17.89 -4.66
N LYS A 147 -6.65 -17.74 -5.99
CA LYS A 147 -7.33 -18.72 -6.84
C LYS A 147 -6.70 -20.11 -6.76
N VAL A 148 -5.37 -20.20 -6.83
CA VAL A 148 -4.63 -21.47 -6.75
C VAL A 148 -4.86 -22.16 -5.40
N LEU A 149 -4.85 -21.39 -4.31
CA LEU A 149 -5.11 -21.92 -2.96
C LEU A 149 -6.54 -22.48 -2.87
N LYS A 150 -7.53 -21.74 -3.40
CA LYS A 150 -8.92 -22.22 -3.45
C LYS A 150 -9.08 -23.48 -4.30
N SER A 151 -8.45 -23.53 -5.48
CA SER A 151 -8.51 -24.72 -6.35
C SER A 151 -7.82 -25.94 -5.73
N SER A 152 -6.86 -25.72 -4.82
CA SER A 152 -6.18 -26.78 -4.07
C SER A 152 -6.99 -27.29 -2.87
N GLY A 153 -8.24 -26.83 -2.70
CA GLY A 153 -9.11 -27.23 -1.59
C GLY A 153 -8.85 -26.48 -0.28
N ILE A 154 -7.97 -25.48 -0.28
CA ILE A 154 -7.76 -24.61 0.89
C ILE A 154 -8.80 -23.49 0.83
N THR A 155 -9.98 -23.75 1.40
CA THR A 155 -11.03 -22.74 1.57
C THR A 155 -10.92 -22.10 2.94
N PHE A 156 -10.64 -20.80 2.97
CA PHE A 156 -10.62 -20.02 4.20
C PHE A 156 -12.04 -19.56 4.54
N GLY A 157 -12.73 -20.33 5.38
CA GLY A 157 -13.89 -19.92 6.17
C GLY A 157 -14.98 -19.16 5.42
N GLU A 158 -15.87 -19.88 4.74
CA GLU A 158 -17.26 -19.45 4.66
C GLU A 158 -17.92 -19.72 6.02
N GLU A 159 -17.76 -18.81 6.97
CA GLU A 159 -18.74 -18.73 8.04
C GLU A 159 -19.99 -18.05 7.47
N LYS A 160 -21.07 -18.83 7.47
CA LYS A 160 -22.42 -18.45 7.07
C LYS A 160 -22.92 -17.19 7.76
#